data_AF-A0A399D6Y1-F1
#
_entry.id   AF-A0A399D6Y1-F1
#
_cell.length_a   1.000
_cell.length_b   1.000
_cell.length_c   1.000
_cell.angle_alpha   90.00
_cell.angle_beta   90.00
_cell.angle_gamma   90.00
#
_symmetry.space_group_name_H-M   'P 1'
#
loop_
_entity.id
_entity.type
_entity.pdbx_description
1 polymer ?
#
loop_
_entity_poly.entity_id
_entity_poly.type
_entity_poly.pdbx_seq_one_letter_code
_entity_poly.pdbx_strand_id
1 'polypeptide(L)'
;MKKTLFAIVLCVSLTVSMNTEAKKSEPSLKIEHIELGYPVPAIPFYHFKTTLELPEASIIEVEAAVNGKTMRFVNLYRGDVEEEENKPALTHRPPSGYALSQDNTLYKKPVITGWLMWQPGEEYDIKITVRLKKSAKPSPDDRFISKTVRLTAPSGANVFDTAWKNYKSVVLSETAGIDRKQEPVEVLLPFYPDEANDLKREIRVVAVNPVDFSLSEVPSQVYDIQQYIEEDNLEPLEEGQPKRHIPLWMPTVTCRVSFLADVAAKTSQVYLVYYNNEKAMAKIYQTDLRVQGELPGLSIDNNHFNAVLHPKSGHLDQITLKKKPESPLFHRMETNGAIHWNPGIYVPPRAWTHTADWKYDQNVHSISGAVMATSEAWGALREVPEVDASVRYQFFPGVPYFVSTTTMRINETVQTIALRNAEIVFKRELMTHAGWYDVIRDSIITYDVGNMADLTDLKMEADVPWITFYNEETGIGFAGIKLEYANAGLESRTRLLNPYFYITGGPWIYWSRALSLSFLASNMQQVIPAMKGSMFLEKWAYLVYEADKEDPYRQVLEWKKKLTNPLRVQLVEEVDERVSKSLIEIYMDEGKTGWEERDTGKHEH
;
A
#
# COMPACT_ATOMS: atom_id res chain seq x y z
N MET A 1 -32.02 -16.58 -118.80
CA MET A 1 -32.04 -15.70 -117.62
C MET A 1 -31.71 -16.53 -116.38
N LYS A 2 -30.46 -16.41 -115.87
CA LYS A 2 -30.08 -16.06 -114.47
C LYS A 2 -30.77 -16.91 -113.38
N LYS A 3 -30.08 -17.94 -112.84
CA LYS A 3 -29.24 -17.94 -111.59
C LYS A 3 -30.11 -17.89 -110.32
N THR A 4 -29.91 -18.58 -109.20
CA THR A 4 -28.96 -19.59 -108.66
C THR A 4 -29.46 -19.89 -107.23
N LEU A 5 -29.58 -21.18 -106.87
CA LEU A 5 -29.16 -21.88 -105.63
C LEU A 5 -29.18 -21.23 -104.21
N PHE A 6 -29.58 -22.11 -103.28
CA PHE A 6 -29.10 -22.40 -101.91
C PHE A 6 -29.86 -21.92 -100.65
N ALA A 7 -30.09 -22.92 -99.80
CA ALA A 7 -30.63 -22.91 -98.45
C ALA A 7 -29.63 -22.39 -97.40
N ILE A 8 -30.14 -21.90 -96.27
CA ILE A 8 -29.38 -21.59 -95.05
C ILE A 8 -30.12 -22.15 -93.84
N VAL A 9 -29.39 -22.96 -93.05
CA VAL A 9 -29.61 -23.32 -91.65
C VAL A 9 -28.79 -22.35 -90.80
N LEU A 10 -29.27 -21.80 -89.68
CA LEU A 10 -28.44 -21.60 -88.49
C LEU A 10 -29.17 -21.16 -87.19
N CYS A 11 -28.84 -21.92 -86.14
CA CYS A 11 -28.56 -21.63 -84.73
C CYS A 11 -29.34 -20.59 -83.89
N VAL A 12 -29.85 -21.12 -82.78
CA VAL A 12 -30.24 -20.44 -81.54
C VAL A 12 -28.98 -20.12 -80.72
N SER A 13 -28.83 -18.87 -80.29
CA SER A 13 -27.78 -18.41 -79.38
C SER A 13 -28.33 -18.25 -77.95
N LEU A 14 -27.70 -18.96 -77.01
CA LEU A 14 -27.83 -18.76 -75.55
C LEU A 14 -26.85 -17.69 -75.10
N THR A 15 -27.35 -16.58 -74.54
CA THR A 15 -26.54 -15.55 -73.87
C THR A 15 -26.39 -15.88 -72.39
N VAL A 16 -25.18 -16.26 -72.00
CA VAL A 16 -24.74 -16.34 -70.60
C VAL A 16 -24.36 -14.93 -70.14
N SER A 17 -25.09 -14.40 -69.16
CA SER A 17 -24.74 -13.13 -68.50
C SER A 17 -23.72 -13.41 -67.39
N MET A 18 -22.50 -12.91 -67.56
CA MET A 18 -21.46 -12.95 -66.53
C MET A 18 -21.78 -11.87 -65.49
N ASN A 19 -22.20 -12.28 -64.29
CA ASN A 19 -22.18 -11.43 -63.11
C ASN A 19 -20.73 -11.30 -62.63
N THR A 20 -20.11 -10.16 -62.88
CA THR A 20 -18.92 -9.73 -62.15
C THR A 20 -19.34 -9.28 -60.75
N GLU A 21 -19.24 -10.18 -59.77
CA GLU A 21 -19.20 -9.80 -58.36
C GLU A 21 -17.96 -8.95 -58.12
N ALA A 22 -18.16 -7.65 -57.91
CA ALA A 22 -17.16 -6.81 -57.29
C ALA A 22 -16.85 -7.39 -55.90
N LYS A 23 -15.61 -7.86 -55.70
CA LYS A 23 -15.06 -8.15 -54.36
C LYS A 23 -15.24 -6.90 -53.51
N LYS A 24 -16.28 -6.86 -52.67
CA LYS A 24 -16.37 -5.91 -51.56
C LYS A 24 -15.14 -6.14 -50.70
N SER A 25 -14.22 -5.18 -50.68
CA SER A 25 -13.12 -5.19 -49.72
C SER A 25 -13.73 -5.27 -48.33
N GLU A 26 -13.41 -6.33 -47.58
CA GLU A 26 -13.78 -6.40 -46.18
C GLU A 26 -13.27 -5.14 -45.46
N PRO A 27 -14.09 -4.48 -44.63
CA PRO A 27 -13.66 -3.28 -43.93
C PRO A 27 -12.54 -3.65 -42.96
N SER A 28 -11.33 -3.17 -43.23
CA SER A 28 -10.18 -3.32 -42.34
C SER A 28 -10.28 -2.32 -41.18
N LEU A 29 -9.75 -2.69 -40.02
CA LEU A 29 -9.74 -1.80 -38.86
C LEU A 29 -8.88 -0.56 -39.15
N LYS A 30 -9.42 0.64 -38.95
CA LYS A 30 -8.64 1.88 -39.03
C LYS A 30 -7.97 2.16 -37.68
N ILE A 31 -6.64 2.19 -37.68
CA ILE A 31 -5.81 2.67 -36.58
C ILE A 31 -5.40 4.10 -36.93
N GLU A 32 -5.81 5.08 -36.12
CA GLU A 32 -5.45 6.50 -36.31
C GLU A 32 -4.02 6.76 -35.85
N HIS A 33 -3.65 6.20 -34.70
CA HIS A 33 -2.31 6.31 -34.12
C HIS A 33 -1.99 5.04 -33.33
N ILE A 34 -0.72 4.61 -33.36
CA ILE A 34 -0.21 3.56 -32.48
C ILE A 34 1.27 3.79 -32.19
N GLU A 35 1.65 3.66 -30.93
CA GLU A 35 3.01 3.89 -30.45
C GLU A 35 3.38 2.96 -29.29
N LEU A 36 4.69 2.88 -29.01
CA LEU A 36 5.25 2.25 -27.81
C LEU A 36 5.54 3.35 -26.78
N GLY A 37 5.03 3.18 -25.57
CA GLY A 37 5.13 4.14 -24.48
C GLY A 37 5.97 3.64 -23.30
N TYR A 38 6.51 4.60 -22.55
CA TYR A 38 7.20 4.37 -21.29
C TYR A 38 6.20 4.39 -20.11
N PRO A 39 6.57 3.84 -18.95
CA PRO A 39 5.79 4.00 -17.74
C PRO A 39 5.62 5.46 -17.35
N VAL A 40 4.37 5.89 -17.22
CA VAL A 40 3.95 7.20 -16.70
C VAL A 40 2.86 7.00 -15.66
N PRO A 41 2.60 7.94 -14.74
CA PRO A 41 1.58 7.74 -13.71
C PRO A 41 0.22 7.24 -14.22
N ALA A 42 -0.25 7.72 -15.38
CA ALA A 42 -1.52 7.27 -15.96
C ALA A 42 -1.47 5.82 -16.52
N ILE A 43 -0.33 5.42 -17.08
CA ILE A 43 -0.08 4.09 -17.66
C ILE A 43 1.26 3.60 -17.10
N PRO A 44 1.28 3.07 -15.87
CA PRO A 44 2.52 2.94 -15.09
C PRO A 44 3.34 1.71 -15.46
N PHE A 45 3.33 1.32 -16.73
CA PHE A 45 4.03 0.17 -17.27
C PHE A 45 4.44 0.46 -18.72
N TYR A 46 5.45 -0.24 -19.21
CA TYR A 46 5.80 -0.22 -20.63
C TYR A 46 4.62 -0.79 -21.43
N HIS A 47 4.22 -0.09 -22.48
CA HIS A 47 2.97 -0.39 -23.15
C HIS A 47 3.04 -0.08 -24.64
N PHE A 48 2.07 -0.59 -25.40
CA PHE A 48 1.62 0.11 -26.61
C PHE A 48 0.35 0.89 -26.29
N LYS A 49 0.16 2.03 -26.97
CA LYS A 49 -1.06 2.84 -26.94
C LYS A 49 -1.58 2.96 -28.36
N THR A 50 -2.85 2.69 -28.59
CA THR A 50 -3.48 2.77 -29.91
C THR A 50 -4.79 3.50 -29.86
N THR A 51 -5.01 4.40 -30.84
CA THR A 51 -6.29 5.08 -31.06
C THR A 51 -6.91 4.51 -32.32
N LEU A 52 -8.13 3.98 -32.19
CA LEU A 52 -8.87 3.39 -33.31
C LEU A 52 -9.94 4.36 -33.83
N GLU A 53 -10.36 4.15 -35.06
CA GLU A 53 -11.58 4.74 -35.63
C GLU A 53 -12.46 3.61 -36.13
N LEU A 54 -13.57 3.36 -35.44
CA LEU A 54 -14.52 2.32 -35.83
C LEU A 54 -15.36 2.81 -37.01
N PRO A 55 -15.81 1.93 -37.93
CA PRO A 55 -16.63 2.35 -39.07
C PRO A 55 -17.94 3.00 -38.61
N GLU A 56 -18.53 2.49 -37.52
CA GLU A 56 -19.75 2.97 -36.89
C GLU A 56 -19.59 2.94 -35.37
N ALA A 57 -20.41 3.71 -34.65
CA ALA A 57 -20.42 3.63 -33.20
C ALA A 57 -20.95 2.25 -32.79
N SER A 58 -20.23 1.51 -31.95
CA SER A 58 -20.54 0.11 -31.64
C SER A 58 -20.17 -0.26 -30.22
N ILE A 59 -20.90 -1.22 -29.65
CA ILE A 59 -20.42 -1.98 -28.49
C ILE A 59 -19.30 -2.88 -29.00
N ILE A 60 -18.19 -2.97 -28.27
CA ILE A 60 -17.00 -3.70 -28.75
C ILE A 60 -16.41 -4.65 -27.73
N GLU A 61 -15.79 -5.71 -28.24
CA GLU A 61 -14.75 -6.46 -27.53
C GLU A 61 -13.43 -6.29 -28.30
N VAL A 62 -12.34 -6.07 -27.59
CA VAL A 62 -11.01 -5.86 -28.19
C VAL A 62 -10.08 -6.98 -27.75
N GLU A 63 -9.36 -7.54 -28.71
CA GLU A 63 -8.24 -8.44 -28.50
C GLU A 63 -7.00 -7.85 -29.17
N ALA A 64 -5.86 -7.93 -28.48
CA ALA A 64 -4.56 -7.61 -29.03
C ALA A 64 -3.66 -8.85 -29.01
N ALA A 65 -2.81 -9.00 -30.03
CA ALA A 65 -1.74 -9.99 -30.05
C ALA A 65 -0.43 -9.30 -30.42
N VAL A 66 0.65 -9.64 -29.72
CA VAL A 66 2.00 -9.14 -29.98
C VAL A 66 2.87 -10.31 -30.43
N ASN A 67 3.53 -10.19 -31.58
CA ASN A 67 4.37 -11.24 -32.17
C ASN A 67 3.63 -12.59 -32.30
N GLY A 68 2.34 -12.53 -32.64
CA GLY A 68 1.46 -13.70 -32.78
C GLY A 68 0.90 -14.27 -31.47
N LYS A 69 1.34 -13.77 -30.31
CA LYS A 69 0.84 -14.18 -28.99
C LYS A 69 -0.30 -13.27 -28.55
N THR A 70 -1.51 -13.82 -28.39
CA THR A 70 -2.66 -13.08 -27.87
C THR A 70 -2.40 -12.65 -26.43
N MET A 71 -2.60 -11.37 -26.18
CA MET A 71 -2.49 -10.81 -24.84
C MET A 71 -3.66 -11.26 -23.99
N ARG A 72 -3.38 -11.42 -22.70
CA ARG A 72 -4.40 -11.77 -21.75
C ARG A 72 -5.47 -10.68 -21.61
N PHE A 73 -5.02 -9.44 -21.58
CA PHE A 73 -5.87 -8.29 -21.29
C PHE A 73 -5.32 -7.02 -21.95
N VAL A 74 -6.22 -6.11 -22.29
CA VAL A 74 -5.92 -4.74 -22.71
C VAL A 74 -6.89 -3.79 -22.01
N ASN A 75 -6.42 -2.60 -21.64
CA ASN A 75 -7.34 -1.57 -21.17
C ASN A 75 -8.04 -0.92 -22.36
N LEU A 76 -9.33 -0.65 -22.21
CA LEU A 76 -10.15 0.06 -23.19
C LEU A 76 -10.70 1.33 -22.56
N TYR A 77 -10.48 2.45 -23.25
CA TYR A 77 -10.93 3.78 -22.84
C TYR A 77 -11.78 4.40 -23.96
N ARG A 78 -12.67 5.31 -23.57
CA ARG A 78 -13.33 6.19 -24.54
C ARG A 78 -12.35 7.29 -24.93
N GLY A 79 -12.16 7.53 -26.22
CA GLY A 79 -11.19 8.53 -26.71
C GLY A 79 -11.60 9.99 -26.52
N ASP A 80 -12.75 10.26 -25.91
CA ASP A 80 -13.17 11.59 -25.45
C ASP A 80 -12.77 11.88 -23.99
N VAL A 81 -12.17 10.91 -23.30
CA VAL A 81 -11.62 11.09 -21.95
C VAL A 81 -10.19 11.59 -22.08
N GLU A 82 -9.95 12.83 -21.66
CA GLU A 82 -8.61 13.39 -21.54
C GLU A 82 -7.96 12.88 -20.24
N GLU A 83 -6.92 12.05 -20.37
CA GLU A 83 -6.11 11.61 -19.24
C GLU A 83 -4.87 12.50 -19.07
N GLU A 84 -4.64 12.98 -17.86
CA GLU A 84 -3.40 13.67 -17.50
C GLU A 84 -2.28 12.63 -17.27
N GLU A 85 -1.33 12.50 -18.21
CA GLU A 85 -0.30 11.43 -18.17
C GLU A 85 0.56 11.44 -16.90
N ASN A 86 0.75 12.62 -16.30
CA ASN A 86 1.53 12.83 -15.07
C ASN A 86 0.72 12.57 -13.78
N LYS A 87 -0.54 12.12 -13.89
CA LYS A 87 -1.38 11.74 -12.75
C LYS A 87 -1.84 10.29 -12.89
N PRO A 88 -2.12 9.59 -11.77
CA PRO A 88 -2.66 8.25 -11.84
C PRO A 88 -4.02 8.24 -12.55
N ALA A 89 -4.29 7.20 -13.33
CA ALA A 89 -5.55 7.06 -14.04
C ALA A 89 -6.75 7.21 -13.08
N LEU A 90 -7.70 8.08 -13.45
CA LEU A 90 -8.88 8.35 -12.63
C LEU A 90 -9.83 7.15 -12.60
N THR A 91 -9.96 6.47 -13.74
CA THR A 91 -10.84 5.33 -13.92
C THR A 91 -10.04 4.09 -14.26
N HIS A 92 -10.31 3.00 -13.55
CA HIS A 92 -9.79 1.68 -13.88
C HIS A 92 -10.94 0.69 -13.90
N ARG A 93 -11.01 -0.10 -14.96
CA ARG A 93 -11.93 -1.23 -15.03
C ARG A 93 -11.13 -2.53 -14.83
N PRO A 94 -11.42 -3.30 -13.76
CA PRO A 94 -10.67 -4.51 -13.48
C PRO A 94 -10.95 -5.59 -14.55
N PRO A 95 -10.04 -6.55 -14.77
CA PRO A 95 -10.22 -7.63 -15.74
C PRO A 95 -11.51 -8.43 -15.53
N SER A 96 -11.89 -8.67 -14.27
CA SER A 96 -13.16 -9.30 -13.90
C SER A 96 -14.39 -8.51 -14.36
N GLY A 97 -14.30 -7.17 -14.38
CA GLY A 97 -15.36 -6.29 -14.84
C GLY A 97 -15.66 -6.40 -16.34
N TYR A 98 -14.68 -6.80 -17.15
CA TYR A 98 -14.88 -7.10 -18.59
C TYR A 98 -15.51 -8.48 -18.83
N ALA A 99 -15.43 -9.37 -17.84
CA ALA A 99 -16.04 -10.69 -17.87
C ALA A 99 -17.53 -10.65 -17.50
N LEU A 100 -17.87 -9.92 -16.44
CA LEU A 100 -19.20 -9.91 -15.81
C LEU A 100 -20.25 -9.07 -16.55
N SER A 101 -19.83 -7.93 -17.09
CA SER A 101 -20.71 -7.02 -17.78
C SER A 101 -19.99 -6.51 -19.00
N GLN A 102 -20.66 -6.48 -20.14
CA GLN A 102 -20.18 -5.63 -21.21
C GLN A 102 -20.52 -4.21 -20.79
N ASP A 103 -19.56 -3.28 -20.87
CA ASP A 103 -20.04 -1.90 -20.82
C ASP A 103 -20.82 -1.72 -22.11
N ASN A 104 -22.10 -1.35 -22.00
CA ASN A 104 -22.94 -1.09 -23.16
C ASN A 104 -22.58 0.27 -23.78
N THR A 105 -21.33 0.70 -23.67
CA THR A 105 -20.86 1.93 -24.28
C THR A 105 -20.75 1.70 -25.78
N LEU A 106 -21.26 2.67 -26.53
CA LEU A 106 -20.95 2.81 -27.94
C LEU A 106 -19.61 3.52 -28.08
N TYR A 107 -18.61 2.79 -28.55
CA TYR A 107 -17.32 3.34 -28.90
C TYR A 107 -17.35 3.79 -30.36
N LYS A 108 -16.71 4.92 -30.65
CA LYS A 108 -16.43 5.37 -32.03
C LYS A 108 -14.93 5.54 -32.25
N LYS A 109 -14.28 6.20 -31.29
CA LYS A 109 -12.83 6.37 -31.21
C LYS A 109 -12.26 5.81 -29.91
N PRO A 110 -12.22 4.49 -29.71
CA PRO A 110 -11.63 3.93 -28.50
C PRO A 110 -10.11 4.11 -28.47
N VAL A 111 -9.57 4.28 -27.27
CA VAL A 111 -8.14 4.20 -26.99
C VAL A 111 -7.87 2.90 -26.25
N ILE A 112 -6.83 2.17 -26.65
CA ILE A 112 -6.45 0.89 -26.06
C ILE A 112 -5.00 0.97 -25.60
N THR A 113 -4.72 0.42 -24.42
CA THR A 113 -3.35 0.23 -23.95
C THR A 113 -3.14 -1.24 -23.59
N GLY A 114 -2.03 -1.82 -24.03
CA GLY A 114 -1.63 -3.18 -23.64
C GLY A 114 -0.26 -3.18 -22.96
N TRP A 115 -0.12 -3.98 -21.91
CA TRP A 115 1.16 -4.20 -21.23
C TRP A 115 2.17 -4.87 -22.18
N LEU A 116 3.26 -4.18 -22.46
CA LEU A 116 4.29 -4.65 -23.38
C LEU A 116 5.65 -4.19 -22.89
N MET A 117 6.39 -5.11 -22.27
CA MET A 117 7.79 -4.90 -21.86
C MET A 117 8.72 -4.92 -23.08
N TRP A 118 8.60 -3.89 -23.92
CA TRP A 118 9.41 -3.76 -25.13
C TRP A 118 10.89 -3.52 -24.80
N GLN A 119 11.76 -3.86 -25.73
CA GLN A 119 13.21 -3.76 -25.62
C GLN A 119 13.76 -2.80 -26.68
N PRO A 120 14.80 -2.00 -26.37
CA PRO A 120 15.33 -1.01 -27.30
C PRO A 120 15.74 -1.61 -28.64
N GLY A 121 15.24 -1.06 -29.74
CA GLY A 121 15.57 -1.48 -31.11
C GLY A 121 14.88 -2.74 -31.61
N GLU A 122 14.13 -3.46 -30.76
CA GLU A 122 13.37 -4.63 -31.18
C GLU A 122 12.11 -4.26 -31.98
N GLU A 123 11.70 -5.18 -32.87
CA GLU A 123 10.48 -5.05 -33.67
C GLU A 123 9.31 -5.83 -33.06
N TYR A 124 8.12 -5.24 -33.10
CA TYR A 124 6.89 -5.80 -32.56
C TYR A 124 5.78 -5.77 -33.62
N ASP A 125 5.25 -6.93 -33.97
CA ASP A 125 4.05 -7.08 -34.79
C ASP A 125 2.81 -7.09 -33.87
N ILE A 126 2.10 -5.96 -33.81
CA ILE A 126 0.90 -5.78 -32.98
C ILE A 126 -0.35 -5.93 -33.84
N LYS A 127 -1.11 -6.99 -33.61
CA LYS A 127 -2.41 -7.23 -34.24
C LYS A 127 -3.53 -6.84 -33.29
N ILE A 128 -4.38 -5.92 -33.72
CA ILE A 128 -5.62 -5.56 -33.00
C ILE A 128 -6.81 -6.16 -33.74
N THR A 129 -7.67 -6.85 -33.00
CA THR A 129 -8.93 -7.41 -33.48
C THR A 129 -10.08 -6.82 -32.66
N VAL A 130 -11.05 -6.24 -33.34
CA VAL A 130 -12.25 -5.67 -32.71
C VAL A 130 -13.46 -6.45 -33.17
N ARG A 131 -14.23 -6.97 -32.20
CA ARG A 131 -15.57 -7.53 -32.43
C ARG A 131 -16.58 -6.40 -32.27
N LEU A 132 -17.24 -6.01 -33.36
CA LEU A 132 -18.32 -5.04 -33.39
C LEU A 132 -19.64 -5.72 -33.08
N LYS A 133 -20.37 -5.17 -32.12
CA LYS A 133 -21.61 -5.75 -31.59
C LYS A 133 -22.76 -4.76 -31.65
N LYS A 134 -23.96 -5.30 -31.89
CA LYS A 134 -25.23 -4.53 -31.82
C LYS A 134 -25.84 -4.52 -30.42
N SER A 135 -25.47 -5.45 -29.55
CA SER A 135 -25.98 -5.57 -28.19
C SER A 135 -24.90 -6.03 -27.23
N ALA A 136 -25.18 -5.95 -25.92
CA ALA A 136 -24.33 -6.48 -24.85
C ALA A 136 -24.00 -7.96 -25.04
N LYS A 137 -24.96 -8.74 -25.54
CA LYS A 137 -24.81 -10.18 -25.71
C LYS A 137 -24.09 -10.50 -27.02
N PRO A 138 -23.11 -11.43 -27.00
CA PRO A 138 -22.50 -11.94 -28.22
C PRO A 138 -23.56 -12.48 -29.18
N SER A 139 -23.42 -12.16 -30.46
CA SER A 139 -24.29 -12.69 -31.53
C SER A 139 -23.44 -13.35 -32.62
N PRO A 140 -23.95 -14.39 -33.32
CA PRO A 140 -23.35 -14.89 -34.56
C PRO A 140 -23.22 -13.81 -35.65
N ASP A 141 -24.06 -12.76 -35.59
CA ASP A 141 -24.04 -11.64 -36.55
C ASP A 141 -22.98 -10.57 -36.21
N ASP A 142 -22.21 -10.75 -35.13
CA ASP A 142 -21.15 -9.84 -34.76
C ASP A 142 -20.05 -9.82 -35.83
N ARG A 143 -19.49 -8.64 -36.09
CA ARG A 143 -18.51 -8.45 -37.16
C ARG A 143 -17.13 -8.27 -36.57
N PHE A 144 -16.16 -9.01 -37.11
CA PHE A 144 -14.76 -8.87 -36.71
C PHE A 144 -14.00 -8.04 -37.73
N ILE A 145 -13.28 -7.04 -37.25
CA ILE A 145 -12.34 -6.25 -38.05
C ILE A 145 -10.98 -6.31 -37.37
N SER A 146 -9.90 -6.41 -38.15
CA SER A 146 -8.55 -6.47 -37.59
C SER A 146 -7.54 -5.71 -38.44
N LYS A 147 -6.41 -5.36 -37.83
CA LYS A 147 -5.24 -4.79 -38.49
C LYS A 147 -3.98 -5.12 -37.70
N THR A 148 -2.91 -5.44 -38.42
CA THR A 148 -1.57 -5.62 -37.86
C THR A 148 -0.70 -4.42 -38.20
N VAL A 149 0.04 -3.93 -37.22
CA VAL A 149 1.03 -2.86 -37.39
C VAL A 149 2.35 -3.34 -36.83
N ARG A 150 3.43 -3.11 -37.59
CA ARG A 150 4.79 -3.34 -37.13
C ARG A 150 5.35 -2.05 -36.54
N LEU A 151 5.90 -2.13 -35.34
CA LEU A 151 6.56 -1.02 -34.64
C LEU A 151 7.99 -1.43 -34.28
N THR A 152 8.90 -0.46 -34.31
CA THR A 152 10.26 -0.64 -33.79
C THR A 152 10.41 0.20 -32.53
N ALA A 153 10.87 -0.42 -31.45
CA ALA A 153 11.13 0.29 -30.20
C ALA A 153 12.31 1.27 -30.35
N PRO A 154 12.32 2.39 -29.60
CA PRO A 154 13.43 3.34 -29.66
C PRO A 154 14.76 2.68 -29.29
N SER A 155 15.77 2.76 -30.15
CA SER A 155 17.07 2.08 -29.96
C SER A 155 17.95 2.68 -28.86
N GLY A 156 17.73 3.95 -28.50
CA GLY A 156 18.47 4.65 -27.45
C GLY A 156 17.81 4.63 -26.06
N ALA A 157 16.75 3.83 -25.88
CA ALA A 157 16.00 3.77 -24.63
C ALA A 157 16.79 3.05 -23.53
N ASN A 158 16.77 3.59 -22.31
CA ASN A 158 17.31 2.92 -21.14
C ASN A 158 16.23 2.05 -20.49
N VAL A 159 16.22 0.77 -20.79
CA VAL A 159 15.40 -0.23 -20.07
C VAL A 159 16.22 -0.90 -18.97
N PHE A 160 15.55 -1.56 -18.04
CA PHE A 160 16.24 -2.33 -16.99
C PHE A 160 16.79 -3.64 -17.56
N ASP A 161 17.59 -4.35 -16.75
CA ASP A 161 18.23 -5.60 -17.14
C ASP A 161 17.22 -6.66 -17.56
N THR A 162 17.36 -7.17 -18.79
CA THR A 162 16.51 -8.19 -19.41
C THR A 162 16.56 -9.55 -18.72
N ALA A 163 17.52 -9.77 -17.81
CA ALA A 163 17.56 -10.97 -16.98
C ALA A 163 16.39 -11.05 -16.00
N TRP A 164 15.75 -9.92 -15.67
CA TRP A 164 14.49 -9.87 -14.94
C TRP A 164 13.32 -10.00 -15.89
N LYS A 165 12.60 -11.11 -15.77
CA LYS A 165 11.54 -11.49 -16.72
C LYS A 165 10.23 -10.76 -16.49
N ASN A 166 10.01 -10.27 -15.26
CA ASN A 166 8.75 -9.65 -14.85
C ASN A 166 8.97 -8.41 -13.98
N TYR A 167 7.96 -7.55 -13.93
CA TYR A 167 7.89 -6.45 -12.97
C TYR A 167 6.44 -6.15 -12.58
N LYS A 168 6.28 -5.55 -11.41
CA LYS A 168 5.04 -4.89 -10.96
C LYS A 168 5.28 -3.39 -10.89
N SER A 169 4.23 -2.58 -10.92
CA SER A 169 4.36 -1.13 -10.84
C SER A 169 3.70 -0.56 -9.61
N VAL A 170 4.37 0.40 -8.99
CA VAL A 170 3.91 1.15 -7.82
C VAL A 170 3.93 2.63 -8.18
N VAL A 171 2.76 3.25 -8.21
CA VAL A 171 2.62 4.70 -8.38
C VAL A 171 2.49 5.35 -7.01
N LEU A 172 3.40 6.27 -6.71
CA LEU A 172 3.39 7.06 -5.49
C LEU A 172 2.93 8.47 -5.80
N SER A 173 1.96 9.00 -5.06
CA SER A 173 1.44 10.36 -5.26
C SER A 173 1.56 11.20 -4.00
N GLU A 174 2.09 12.42 -4.16
CA GLU A 174 2.22 13.41 -3.08
C GLU A 174 1.00 14.35 -3.08
N THR A 175 0.34 14.50 -1.93
CA THR A 175 -0.97 15.18 -1.84
C THR A 175 -0.96 16.43 -0.97
N ALA A 176 0.10 16.67 -0.19
CA ALA A 176 0.19 17.77 0.79
C ALA A 176 0.97 19.00 0.28
N GLY A 177 1.53 18.93 -0.93
CA GLY A 177 2.34 20.00 -1.52
C GLY A 177 3.69 20.13 -0.86
N ILE A 178 4.36 19.00 -0.58
CA ILE A 178 5.66 18.94 0.07
C ILE A 178 6.55 17.96 -0.70
N ASP A 179 7.78 18.36 -1.02
CA ASP A 179 8.73 17.43 -1.63
C ASP A 179 9.06 16.27 -0.68
N ARG A 180 8.87 15.05 -1.17
CA ARG A 180 9.31 13.83 -0.50
C ARG A 180 10.71 13.48 -0.99
N LYS A 181 11.60 13.23 -0.04
CA LYS A 181 12.98 12.83 -0.26
C LYS A 181 13.28 11.65 0.64
N GLN A 182 13.72 10.56 0.02
CA GLN A 182 14.05 9.29 0.65
C GLN A 182 12.99 8.87 1.68
N GLU A 183 11.71 9.09 1.37
CA GLU A 183 10.60 8.72 2.24
C GLU A 183 10.45 7.19 2.23
N PRO A 184 10.49 6.52 3.39
CA PRO A 184 10.29 5.08 3.44
C PRO A 184 8.85 4.74 3.07
N VAL A 185 8.71 3.88 2.06
CA VAL A 185 7.43 3.34 1.58
C VAL A 185 7.44 1.83 1.72
N GLU A 186 6.29 1.26 2.04
CA GLU A 186 6.10 -0.18 2.21
C GLU A 186 4.91 -0.65 1.38
N VAL A 187 5.09 -1.77 0.67
CA VAL A 187 4.05 -2.42 -0.14
C VAL A 187 4.03 -3.93 0.13
N LEU A 188 2.83 -4.52 0.11
CA LEU A 188 2.65 -5.98 0.11
C LEU A 188 2.43 -6.43 -1.33
N LEU A 189 3.21 -7.41 -1.79
CA LEU A 189 3.17 -7.88 -3.17
C LEU A 189 2.92 -9.40 -3.24
N PRO A 190 1.98 -9.86 -4.08
CA PRO A 190 1.78 -11.28 -4.37
C PRO A 190 2.53 -11.73 -5.63
N PHE A 191 3.00 -12.97 -5.64
CA PHE A 191 3.73 -13.58 -6.74
C PHE A 191 3.25 -15.02 -6.93
N TYR A 192 3.32 -15.51 -8.16
CA TYR A 192 3.14 -16.93 -8.41
C TYR A 192 4.40 -17.71 -7.95
N PRO A 193 4.26 -18.92 -7.37
CA PRO A 193 5.39 -19.67 -6.84
C PRO A 193 6.50 -19.96 -7.86
N ASP A 194 6.14 -20.17 -9.13
CA ASP A 194 7.07 -20.40 -10.24
C ASP A 194 7.84 -19.14 -10.68
N GLU A 195 7.47 -17.97 -10.19
CA GLU A 195 8.15 -16.69 -10.44
C GLU A 195 8.89 -16.17 -9.19
N ALA A 196 8.80 -16.89 -8.07
CA ALA A 196 9.22 -16.44 -6.75
C ALA A 196 10.30 -17.36 -6.13
N ASN A 197 11.46 -17.46 -6.76
CA ASN A 197 12.53 -18.37 -6.30
C ASN A 197 13.22 -17.86 -5.03
N ASP A 198 13.97 -16.74 -5.11
CA ASP A 198 14.54 -16.06 -3.94
C ASP A 198 14.23 -14.56 -3.98
N LEU A 199 13.04 -14.20 -3.50
CA LEU A 199 12.55 -12.82 -3.55
C LEU A 199 13.50 -11.81 -2.88
N LYS A 200 14.24 -12.21 -1.82
CA LYS A 200 15.21 -11.32 -1.16
C LYS A 200 16.39 -11.01 -2.07
N ARG A 201 16.84 -12.01 -2.84
CA ARG A 201 17.96 -11.87 -3.77
C ARG A 201 17.54 -11.19 -5.07
N GLU A 202 16.32 -11.45 -5.52
CA GLU A 202 15.85 -11.10 -6.86
C GLU A 202 15.22 -9.73 -6.95
N ILE A 203 14.41 -9.31 -5.98
CA ILE A 203 13.63 -8.08 -6.13
C ILE A 203 14.55 -6.85 -6.26
N ARG A 204 14.27 -6.02 -7.27
CA ARG A 204 14.86 -4.70 -7.45
C ARG A 204 13.77 -3.66 -7.62
N VAL A 205 13.90 -2.54 -6.91
CA VAL A 205 12.97 -1.42 -7.06
C VAL A 205 13.69 -0.33 -7.84
N VAL A 206 13.03 0.19 -8.88
CA VAL A 206 13.60 1.13 -9.83
C VAL A 206 12.65 2.31 -10.00
N ALA A 207 13.13 3.53 -9.78
CA ALA A 207 12.37 4.75 -10.07
C ALA A 207 12.47 5.09 -11.55
N VAL A 208 11.36 5.55 -12.14
CA VAL A 208 11.29 6.01 -13.54
C VAL A 208 11.32 7.54 -13.57
N ASN A 209 12.33 8.15 -14.19
CA ASN A 209 12.37 9.60 -14.34
C ASN A 209 11.24 10.07 -15.28
N PRO A 210 10.34 10.97 -14.86
CA PRO A 210 9.18 11.36 -15.66
C PRO A 210 9.52 12.27 -16.85
N VAL A 211 10.77 12.76 -16.96
CA VAL A 211 11.21 13.68 -18.03
C VAL A 211 11.91 12.95 -19.16
N ASP A 212 12.87 12.08 -18.82
CA ASP A 212 13.70 11.38 -19.81
C ASP A 212 13.56 9.85 -19.77
N PHE A 213 12.68 9.33 -18.90
CA PHE A 213 12.41 7.90 -18.70
C PHE A 213 13.63 7.08 -18.27
N SER A 214 14.71 7.73 -17.82
CA SER A 214 15.84 7.04 -17.22
C SER A 214 15.43 6.29 -15.97
N LEU A 215 16.09 5.15 -15.75
CA LEU A 215 15.82 4.24 -14.65
C LEU A 215 16.91 4.34 -13.59
N SER A 216 16.52 4.47 -12.33
CA SER A 216 17.46 4.45 -11.21
C SER A 216 17.01 3.45 -10.15
N GLU A 217 17.84 2.43 -9.89
CA GLU A 217 17.62 1.50 -8.77
C GLU A 217 17.66 2.28 -7.44
N VAL A 218 16.67 2.03 -6.57
CA VAL A 218 16.59 2.64 -5.23
C VAL A 218 16.82 1.58 -4.15
N PRO A 219 17.36 1.96 -2.98
CA PRO A 219 17.49 1.05 -1.86
C PRO A 219 16.16 0.38 -1.52
N SER A 220 16.17 -0.95 -1.47
CA SER A 220 15.01 -1.78 -1.20
C SER A 220 15.32 -2.89 -0.20
N GLN A 221 14.29 -3.38 0.47
CA GLN A 221 14.39 -4.42 1.48
C GLN A 221 13.15 -5.32 1.41
N VAL A 222 13.36 -6.64 1.34
CA VAL A 222 12.30 -7.64 1.26
C VAL A 222 12.23 -8.46 2.54
N TYR A 223 11.04 -8.65 3.08
CA TYR A 223 10.79 -9.38 4.32
C TYR A 223 9.34 -9.90 4.38
N ASP A 224 8.98 -10.58 5.48
CA ASP A 224 7.63 -11.14 5.70
C ASP A 224 7.17 -12.01 4.50
N ILE A 225 8.03 -12.94 4.07
CA ILE A 225 7.72 -13.85 2.96
C ILE A 225 6.79 -14.96 3.49
N GLN A 226 5.60 -15.07 2.92
CA GLN A 226 4.62 -16.09 3.27
C GLN A 226 4.19 -16.87 2.04
N GLN A 227 3.88 -18.15 2.19
CA GLN A 227 3.50 -19.05 1.10
C GLN A 227 2.15 -19.70 1.40
N TYR A 228 1.27 -19.67 0.41
CA TYR A 228 0.06 -20.49 0.36
C TYR A 228 0.10 -21.28 -0.94
N ILE A 229 0.47 -22.56 -0.86
CA ILE A 229 0.77 -23.42 -2.02
C ILE A 229 -0.35 -24.41 -2.37
N GLU A 230 -1.51 -24.28 -1.71
CA GLU A 230 -2.66 -25.15 -1.95
C GLU A 230 -3.33 -24.77 -3.27
N GLU A 231 -3.49 -25.76 -4.14
CA GLU A 231 -4.22 -25.64 -5.39
C GLU A 231 -5.71 -25.86 -5.17
N ASP A 232 -6.54 -25.10 -5.86
CA ASP A 232 -7.97 -25.36 -5.91
C ASP A 232 -8.25 -26.67 -6.65
N ASN A 233 -8.90 -27.62 -5.98
CA ASN A 233 -9.23 -28.94 -6.51
C ASN A 233 -10.36 -28.95 -7.55
N LEU A 234 -10.98 -27.80 -7.81
CA LEU A 234 -12.10 -27.60 -8.75
C LEU A 234 -13.37 -28.40 -8.40
N GLU A 235 -13.44 -29.00 -7.21
CA GLU A 235 -14.63 -29.74 -6.80
C GLU A 235 -15.84 -28.79 -6.71
N PRO A 236 -17.05 -29.29 -7.00
CA PRO A 236 -18.26 -28.51 -6.89
C PRO A 236 -18.45 -27.99 -5.46
N LEU A 237 -19.17 -26.88 -5.32
CA LEU A 237 -19.48 -26.29 -4.02
C LEU A 237 -20.58 -27.05 -3.29
N GLU A 238 -21.48 -27.68 -4.05
CA GLU A 238 -22.60 -28.47 -3.55
C GLU A 238 -22.66 -29.83 -4.24
N GLU A 239 -23.13 -30.84 -3.53
CA GLU A 239 -23.30 -32.19 -4.06
C GLU A 239 -24.29 -32.20 -5.23
N GLY A 240 -23.87 -32.78 -6.37
CA GLY A 240 -24.67 -32.84 -7.59
C GLY A 240 -24.38 -31.76 -8.63
N GLN A 241 -23.57 -30.74 -8.31
CA GLN A 241 -23.09 -29.78 -9.31
C GLN A 241 -21.90 -30.35 -10.11
N PRO A 242 -21.70 -29.93 -11.38
CA PRO A 242 -20.50 -30.29 -12.12
C PRO A 242 -19.26 -29.66 -11.48
N LYS A 243 -18.09 -30.27 -11.69
CA LYS A 243 -16.81 -29.66 -11.31
C LYS A 243 -16.68 -28.26 -11.91
N ARG A 244 -16.06 -27.36 -11.14
CA ARG A 244 -15.74 -26.02 -11.60
C ARG A 244 -14.71 -26.12 -12.72
N HIS A 245 -14.80 -25.21 -13.68
CA HIS A 245 -13.90 -25.19 -14.85
C HIS A 245 -12.80 -24.13 -14.71
N ILE A 246 -12.83 -23.34 -13.63
CA ILE A 246 -11.79 -22.38 -13.26
C ILE A 246 -11.51 -22.47 -11.75
N PRO A 247 -10.26 -22.27 -11.34
CA PRO A 247 -9.91 -22.16 -9.93
C PRO A 247 -10.39 -20.82 -9.36
N LEU A 248 -10.74 -20.80 -8.09
CA LEU A 248 -11.13 -19.62 -7.31
C LEU A 248 -9.92 -18.86 -6.78
N TRP A 249 -8.86 -19.60 -6.47
CA TRP A 249 -7.58 -19.07 -6.04
C TRP A 249 -6.45 -19.84 -6.70
N MET A 250 -5.26 -19.25 -6.68
CA MET A 250 -4.04 -19.88 -7.16
C MET A 250 -3.01 -19.92 -6.02
N PRO A 251 -2.11 -20.91 -6.02
CA PRO A 251 -0.91 -20.86 -5.18
C PRO A 251 -0.23 -19.50 -5.28
N THR A 252 0.13 -18.92 -4.14
CA THR A 252 0.64 -17.55 -4.03
C THR A 252 1.76 -17.46 -3.00
N VAL A 253 2.84 -16.78 -3.36
CA VAL A 253 3.88 -16.31 -2.44
C VAL A 253 3.68 -14.81 -2.25
N THR A 254 3.67 -14.33 -1.01
CA THR A 254 3.59 -12.89 -0.71
C THR A 254 4.85 -12.43 -0.01
N CYS A 255 5.22 -11.16 -0.19
CA CYS A 255 6.25 -10.52 0.62
C CYS A 255 5.99 -9.03 0.80
N ARG A 256 6.53 -8.45 1.87
CA ARG A 256 6.62 -6.99 2.02
C ARG A 256 7.91 -6.48 1.38
N VAL A 257 7.80 -5.36 0.67
CA VAL A 257 8.93 -4.63 0.11
C VAL A 257 8.90 -3.20 0.66
N SER A 258 9.97 -2.81 1.35
CA SER A 258 10.21 -1.43 1.74
C SER A 258 11.28 -0.80 0.86
N PHE A 259 11.10 0.45 0.44
CA PHE A 259 12.08 1.19 -0.35
C PHE A 259 12.04 2.70 -0.04
N LEU A 260 13.09 3.42 -0.42
CA LEU A 260 13.18 4.88 -0.24
C LEU A 260 12.71 5.61 -1.51
N ALA A 261 11.73 6.50 -1.35
CA ALA A 261 11.07 7.19 -2.44
C ALA A 261 11.30 8.71 -2.44
N ASP A 262 11.43 9.25 -3.64
CA ASP A 262 11.51 10.67 -3.94
C ASP A 262 10.29 11.03 -4.80
N VAL A 263 9.45 11.95 -4.34
CA VAL A 263 8.25 12.40 -5.06
C VAL A 263 8.11 13.90 -4.89
N ALA A 264 8.07 14.66 -5.98
CA ALA A 264 7.93 16.11 -5.90
C ALA A 264 6.53 16.52 -5.42
N ALA A 265 6.41 17.69 -4.82
CA ALA A 265 5.16 18.24 -4.32
C ALA A 265 4.03 18.21 -5.38
N LYS A 266 2.86 17.68 -5.03
CA LYS A 266 1.67 17.55 -5.91
C LYS A 266 1.89 16.79 -7.21
N THR A 267 2.86 15.87 -7.23
CA THR A 267 3.15 15.01 -8.39
C THR A 267 2.96 13.54 -8.06
N SER A 268 3.07 12.70 -9.09
CA SER A 268 3.14 11.26 -8.97
C SER A 268 4.41 10.72 -9.63
N GLN A 269 4.95 9.65 -9.06
CA GLN A 269 6.19 9.00 -9.48
C GLN A 269 5.96 7.50 -9.64
N VAL A 270 6.49 6.93 -10.72
CA VAL A 270 6.40 5.48 -10.99
C VAL A 270 7.64 4.77 -10.47
N TYR A 271 7.41 3.67 -9.77
CA TYR A 271 8.43 2.72 -9.32
C TYR A 271 8.11 1.34 -9.88
N LEU A 272 9.10 0.70 -10.51
CA LEU A 272 8.98 -0.66 -11.02
C LEU A 272 9.67 -1.62 -10.05
N VAL A 273 8.96 -2.68 -9.67
CA VAL A 273 9.46 -3.76 -8.82
C VAL A 273 9.76 -4.97 -9.71
N TYR A 274 11.01 -5.10 -10.14
CA TYR A 274 11.48 -6.19 -10.99
C TYR A 274 11.71 -7.47 -10.16
N TYR A 275 11.30 -8.61 -10.71
CA TYR A 275 11.46 -9.94 -10.11
C TYR A 275 11.63 -11.04 -11.18
N ASN A 276 11.69 -12.31 -10.76
CA ASN A 276 11.87 -13.49 -11.62
C ASN A 276 13.23 -13.50 -12.36
N ASN A 277 14.31 -13.45 -11.59
CA ASN A 277 15.68 -13.62 -12.07
C ASN A 277 16.45 -14.58 -11.17
N GLU A 278 16.37 -15.88 -11.44
CA GLU A 278 17.02 -16.94 -10.65
C GLU A 278 18.53 -16.71 -10.44
N LYS A 279 19.19 -16.02 -11.38
CA LYS A 279 20.64 -15.75 -11.39
C LYS A 279 21.01 -14.42 -10.74
N ALA A 280 20.04 -13.67 -10.19
CA ALA A 280 20.32 -12.42 -9.50
C ALA A 280 21.30 -12.65 -8.34
N MET A 281 22.26 -11.73 -8.18
CA MET A 281 23.12 -11.70 -6.99
C MET A 281 22.42 -10.92 -5.88
N ALA A 282 22.75 -11.20 -4.61
CA ALA A 282 22.25 -10.38 -3.51
C ALA A 282 22.79 -8.95 -3.62
N LYS A 283 21.93 -7.95 -3.46
CA LYS A 283 22.32 -6.54 -3.45
C LYS A 283 22.45 -6.05 -2.01
N ILE A 284 23.58 -5.43 -1.70
CA ILE A 284 23.79 -4.74 -0.43
C ILE A 284 23.67 -3.25 -0.70
N TYR A 285 22.69 -2.60 -0.08
CA TYR A 285 22.53 -1.16 -0.15
C TYR A 285 23.26 -0.49 1.01
N GLN A 286 23.92 0.63 0.72
CA GLN A 286 24.52 1.46 1.75
C GLN A 286 23.41 2.20 2.51
N THR A 287 23.54 2.24 3.83
CA THR A 287 22.58 2.91 4.71
C THR A 287 23.30 3.47 5.93
N ASP A 288 22.76 4.53 6.52
CA ASP A 288 23.19 5.00 7.83
C ASP A 288 22.49 4.23 8.96
N LEU A 289 21.44 3.47 8.67
CA LEU A 289 20.71 2.66 9.63
C LEU A 289 21.51 1.42 10.04
N ARG A 290 21.82 1.32 11.34
CA ARG A 290 22.62 0.25 11.92
C ARG A 290 21.91 -0.33 13.12
N VAL A 291 21.92 -1.66 13.23
CA VAL A 291 21.34 -2.40 14.36
C VAL A 291 22.42 -3.26 14.99
N GLN A 292 22.54 -3.20 16.31
CA GLN A 292 23.48 -3.97 17.12
C GLN A 292 22.78 -4.55 18.36
N GLY A 293 23.41 -5.52 19.00
CA GLY A 293 22.88 -6.17 20.20
C GLY A 293 22.03 -7.41 19.91
N GLU A 294 21.48 -7.99 20.96
CA GLU A 294 20.63 -9.18 20.90
C GLU A 294 19.20 -8.82 21.33
N LEU A 295 18.21 -9.53 20.77
CA LEU A 295 16.83 -9.36 21.17
C LEU A 295 16.65 -9.71 22.67
N PRO A 296 15.85 -8.94 23.42
CA PRO A 296 15.11 -7.75 22.98
C PRO A 296 15.90 -6.41 23.11
N GLY A 297 17.12 -6.42 23.64
CA GLY A 297 17.95 -5.24 23.90
C GLY A 297 18.77 -4.73 22.71
N LEU A 298 18.10 -4.32 21.64
CA LEU A 298 18.76 -3.79 20.45
C LEU A 298 19.20 -2.33 20.63
N SER A 299 20.31 -1.96 19.99
CA SER A 299 20.72 -0.57 19.77
C SER A 299 20.58 -0.24 18.29
N ILE A 300 19.79 0.79 17.98
CA ILE A 300 19.49 1.24 16.63
C ILE A 300 20.07 2.64 16.43
N ASP A 301 20.88 2.81 15.40
CA ASP A 301 21.61 4.04 15.11
C ASP A 301 21.34 4.50 13.67
N ASN A 302 21.15 5.80 13.46
CA ASN A 302 21.15 6.44 12.14
C ASN A 302 21.87 7.80 12.23
N ASN A 303 21.94 8.59 11.16
CA ASN A 303 22.67 9.88 11.20
C ASN A 303 22.08 10.94 12.15
N HIS A 304 20.88 10.73 12.70
CA HIS A 304 20.21 11.69 13.57
C HIS A 304 20.25 11.28 15.04
N PHE A 305 20.02 10.01 15.36
CA PHE A 305 19.94 9.56 16.75
C PHE A 305 20.46 8.13 16.94
N ASN A 306 20.69 7.78 18.21
CA ASN A 306 20.83 6.42 18.69
C ASN A 306 19.69 6.11 19.67
N ALA A 307 18.96 5.03 19.43
CA ALA A 307 17.90 4.53 20.29
C ALA A 307 18.31 3.16 20.86
N VAL A 308 18.21 3.02 22.18
CA VAL A 308 18.52 1.78 22.90
C VAL A 308 17.24 1.19 23.44
N LEU A 309 17.02 -0.10 23.19
CA LEU A 309 15.91 -0.88 23.72
C LEU A 309 16.33 -1.63 24.98
N HIS A 310 15.41 -1.73 25.93
CA HIS A 310 15.63 -2.36 27.22
C HIS A 310 15.88 -3.87 27.06
N PRO A 311 16.94 -4.44 27.67
CA PRO A 311 17.39 -5.82 27.43
C PRO A 311 16.44 -6.92 27.88
N LYS A 312 15.34 -6.58 28.57
CA LYS A 312 14.33 -7.56 28.99
C LYS A 312 12.99 -7.40 28.28
N SER A 313 12.55 -6.17 28.04
CA SER A 313 11.20 -5.90 27.53
C SER A 313 11.18 -5.42 26.07
N GLY A 314 12.33 -5.04 25.51
CA GLY A 314 12.43 -4.46 24.17
C GLY A 314 11.82 -3.06 24.03
N HIS A 315 11.46 -2.42 25.14
CA HIS A 315 10.92 -1.05 25.13
C HIS A 315 12.02 -0.01 25.03
N LEU A 316 11.70 1.16 24.47
CA LEU A 316 12.65 2.27 24.39
C LEU A 316 13.17 2.62 25.80
N ASP A 317 14.49 2.55 25.97
CA ASP A 317 15.17 2.74 27.26
C ASP A 317 15.93 4.06 27.34
N GLN A 318 16.63 4.38 26.24
CA GLN A 318 17.38 5.61 26.11
C GLN A 318 17.34 6.08 24.66
N ILE A 319 17.35 7.40 24.46
CA ILE A 319 17.53 8.00 23.15
C ILE A 319 18.52 9.16 23.20
N THR A 320 19.44 9.19 22.25
CA THR A 320 20.52 10.19 22.16
C THR A 320 20.48 10.87 20.81
N LEU A 321 20.31 12.19 20.80
CA LEU A 321 20.43 12.98 19.57
C LEU A 321 21.92 13.15 19.21
N LYS A 322 22.32 12.79 17.99
CA LYS A 322 23.74 12.78 17.59
C LYS A 322 24.42 14.15 17.64
N LYS A 323 23.65 15.22 17.48
CA LYS A 323 24.15 16.60 17.59
C LYS A 323 24.30 17.08 19.04
N LYS A 324 23.68 16.38 19.99
CA LYS A 324 23.70 16.68 21.44
C LYS A 324 23.98 15.42 22.27
N PRO A 325 25.09 14.70 22.00
CA PRO A 325 25.39 13.42 22.64
C PRO A 325 25.57 13.51 24.16
N GLU A 326 25.90 14.70 24.68
CA GLU A 326 26.04 15.01 26.10
C GLU A 326 24.71 15.06 26.86
N SER A 327 23.57 15.12 26.16
CA SER A 327 22.24 15.26 26.74
C SER A 327 21.32 14.08 26.37
N PRO A 328 21.64 12.82 26.73
CA PRO A 328 20.78 11.68 26.44
C PRO A 328 19.46 11.75 27.23
N LEU A 329 18.37 11.30 26.60
CA LEU A 329 17.07 11.19 27.24
C LEU A 329 16.87 9.77 27.77
N PHE A 330 16.44 9.65 29.02
CA PHE A 330 16.19 8.38 29.71
C PHE A 330 15.25 8.57 30.91
N HIS A 331 14.77 7.46 31.47
CA HIS A 331 13.98 7.46 32.71
C HIS A 331 14.74 6.85 33.90
N ARG A 332 15.12 5.56 33.82
CA ARG A 332 15.92 4.80 34.82
C ARG A 332 15.36 4.76 36.26
N MET A 333 14.08 5.01 36.44
CA MET A 333 13.37 4.87 37.71
C MET A 333 12.09 4.06 37.50
N GLU A 334 11.49 3.52 38.57
CA GLU A 334 10.23 2.76 38.55
C GLU A 334 10.15 1.63 37.49
N THR A 335 9.09 0.80 37.50
CA THR A 335 8.91 -0.33 36.56
C THR A 335 10.21 -1.10 36.24
N ASN A 336 10.72 -1.00 35.01
CA ASN A 336 12.02 -1.49 34.58
C ASN A 336 13.01 -0.37 34.19
N GLY A 337 12.63 0.91 34.32
CA GLY A 337 13.43 2.07 33.96
C GLY A 337 13.32 2.55 32.50
N ALA A 338 12.53 1.90 31.65
CA ALA A 338 12.34 2.29 30.26
C ALA A 338 11.56 3.62 30.12
N ILE A 339 11.75 4.29 28.98
CA ILE A 339 11.02 5.50 28.58
C ILE A 339 9.57 5.17 28.20
N HIS A 340 9.35 4.11 27.43
CA HIS A 340 8.00 3.74 26.96
C HIS A 340 7.38 2.71 27.90
N TRP A 341 6.29 3.06 28.58
CA TRP A 341 5.65 2.20 29.58
C TRP A 341 4.48 1.40 29.02
N ASN A 342 3.50 2.09 28.45
CA ASN A 342 2.22 1.51 28.06
C ASN A 342 2.22 0.92 26.64
N PRO A 343 1.31 -0.01 26.29
CA PRO A 343 0.02 -0.32 26.92
C PRO A 343 0.07 -0.78 28.39
N GLY A 344 -0.93 -0.40 29.19
CA GLY A 344 -0.97 -0.80 30.59
C GLY A 344 -2.36 -0.75 31.22
N ILE A 345 -2.53 -1.55 32.27
CA ILE A 345 -3.80 -1.72 32.97
C ILE A 345 -3.59 -1.93 34.48
N TYR A 346 -4.51 -1.39 35.27
CA TYR A 346 -4.58 -1.65 36.71
C TYR A 346 -5.93 -2.31 37.06
N VAL A 347 -5.86 -3.57 37.49
CA VAL A 347 -7.01 -4.43 37.85
C VAL A 347 -6.88 -4.86 39.32
N PRO A 348 -7.23 -4.00 40.30
CA PRO A 348 -7.13 -4.34 41.71
C PRO A 348 -7.89 -5.65 42.06
N PRO A 349 -7.36 -6.47 42.99
CA PRO A 349 -6.18 -6.23 43.82
C PRO A 349 -4.83 -6.56 43.16
N ARG A 350 -4.80 -6.94 41.86
CA ARG A 350 -3.53 -7.22 41.15
C ARG A 350 -2.75 -5.93 40.95
N ALA A 351 -1.42 -6.04 40.93
CA ALA A 351 -0.55 -4.88 40.70
C ALA A 351 -0.85 -4.21 39.35
N TRP A 352 -0.56 -2.92 39.26
CA TRP A 352 -0.55 -2.22 37.98
C TRP A 352 0.53 -2.83 37.09
N THR A 353 0.16 -3.20 35.88
CA THR A 353 1.05 -3.84 34.91
C THR A 353 1.13 -3.03 33.62
N HIS A 354 2.33 -2.97 33.05
CA HIS A 354 2.67 -2.26 31.82
C HIS A 354 3.40 -3.21 30.88
N THR A 355 3.41 -2.95 29.58
CA THR A 355 4.24 -3.71 28.64
C THR A 355 5.73 -3.52 28.91
N ALA A 356 6.15 -2.41 29.54
CA ALA A 356 7.52 -2.27 30.04
C ALA A 356 7.88 -3.31 31.13
N ASP A 357 6.93 -3.82 31.91
CA ASP A 357 7.19 -4.81 32.96
C ASP A 357 7.45 -6.23 32.42
N TRP A 358 7.32 -6.42 31.10
CA TRP A 358 7.63 -7.66 30.41
C TRP A 358 9.09 -8.08 30.59
N LYS A 359 9.29 -9.40 30.58
CA LYS A 359 10.61 -10.05 30.67
C LYS A 359 10.77 -10.95 29.45
N TYR A 360 11.49 -12.07 29.61
CA TYR A 360 11.76 -13.04 28.55
C TYR A 360 10.56 -13.97 28.22
N ASP A 361 9.37 -13.64 28.69
CA ASP A 361 8.15 -14.44 28.54
C ASP A 361 7.29 -14.01 27.33
N GLN A 362 7.71 -12.98 26.61
CA GLN A 362 6.98 -12.45 25.46
C GLN A 362 7.55 -12.96 24.14
N ASN A 363 6.69 -12.95 23.13
CA ASN A 363 7.14 -13.16 21.76
C ASN A 363 7.88 -11.90 21.32
N VAL A 364 9.06 -12.10 20.73
CA VAL A 364 9.89 -11.02 20.21
C VAL A 364 10.29 -11.31 18.77
N HIS A 365 10.29 -10.28 17.95
CA HIS A 365 10.71 -10.37 16.55
C HIS A 365 11.49 -9.12 16.15
N SER A 366 12.47 -9.28 15.25
CA SER A 366 13.13 -8.14 14.63
C SER A 366 13.42 -8.38 13.17
N ILE A 367 13.37 -7.29 12.43
CA ILE A 367 13.77 -7.21 11.03
C ILE A 367 14.83 -6.11 10.95
N SER A 368 15.90 -6.36 10.19
CA SER A 368 16.95 -5.36 9.98
C SER A 368 17.37 -5.38 8.52
N GLY A 369 17.56 -4.19 7.95
CA GLY A 369 18.06 -4.01 6.60
C GLY A 369 18.25 -2.53 6.27
N ALA A 370 18.52 -2.25 4.99
CA ALA A 370 18.98 -0.94 4.56
C ALA A 370 17.92 0.17 4.62
N VAL A 371 16.64 -0.19 4.60
CA VAL A 371 15.51 0.76 4.50
C VAL A 371 14.76 0.88 5.81
N MET A 372 14.70 -0.21 6.58
CA MET A 372 13.95 -0.24 7.83
C MET A 372 14.54 -1.26 8.80
N ALA A 373 14.54 -0.90 10.08
CA ALA A 373 14.74 -1.80 11.19
C ALA A 373 13.48 -1.83 12.05
N THR A 374 13.03 -3.02 12.42
CA THR A 374 11.83 -3.23 13.22
C THR A 374 12.18 -4.05 14.46
N SER A 375 11.62 -3.70 15.61
CA SER A 375 11.60 -4.51 16.81
C SER A 375 10.18 -4.60 17.34
N GLU A 376 9.72 -5.81 17.62
CA GLU A 376 8.35 -6.09 18.05
C GLU A 376 8.37 -6.99 19.27
N ALA A 377 7.50 -6.69 20.22
CA ALA A 377 7.19 -7.55 21.36
C ALA A 377 5.66 -7.68 21.51
N TRP A 378 5.16 -8.88 21.75
CA TRP A 378 3.73 -9.10 21.99
C TRP A 378 3.44 -10.31 22.87
N GLY A 379 2.31 -10.24 23.56
CA GLY A 379 1.78 -11.29 24.43
C GLY A 379 0.87 -10.72 25.50
N ALA A 380 0.60 -11.54 26.52
CA ALA A 380 -0.27 -11.14 27.62
C ALA A 380 0.43 -10.15 28.57
N LEU A 381 -0.33 -9.24 29.17
CA LEU A 381 0.18 -8.40 30.24
C LEU A 381 0.51 -9.27 31.46
N ARG A 382 1.62 -8.93 32.12
CA ARG A 382 2.12 -9.69 33.26
C ARG A 382 1.08 -9.71 34.38
N GLU A 383 0.76 -10.90 34.88
CA GLU A 383 -0.24 -11.16 35.93
C GLU A 383 -1.70 -10.80 35.52
N VAL A 384 -1.92 -10.40 34.26
CA VAL A 384 -3.24 -10.09 33.68
C VAL A 384 -3.37 -10.75 32.30
N PRO A 385 -3.42 -12.11 32.24
CA PRO A 385 -3.51 -12.86 30.99
C PRO A 385 -4.80 -12.62 30.20
N GLU A 386 -5.79 -11.96 30.80
CA GLU A 386 -7.04 -11.53 30.14
C GLU A 386 -6.82 -10.40 29.13
N VAL A 387 -5.62 -9.79 29.11
CA VAL A 387 -5.28 -8.65 28.26
C VAL A 387 -4.02 -8.95 27.48
N ASP A 388 -4.13 -8.99 26.15
CA ASP A 388 -2.98 -9.04 25.25
C ASP A 388 -2.58 -7.62 24.85
N ALA A 389 -1.29 -7.44 24.62
CA ALA A 389 -0.73 -6.21 24.06
C ALA A 389 0.37 -6.51 23.04
N SER A 390 0.65 -5.52 22.20
CA SER A 390 1.84 -5.50 21.35
C SER A 390 2.47 -4.11 21.31
N VAL A 391 3.79 -4.08 21.16
CA VAL A 391 4.59 -2.87 20.94
C VAL A 391 5.55 -3.12 19.80
N ARG A 392 5.48 -2.28 18.77
CA ARG A 392 6.34 -2.31 17.58
C ARG A 392 7.04 -0.98 17.43
N TYR A 393 8.34 -1.02 17.15
CA TYR A 393 9.13 0.14 16.74
C TYR A 393 9.64 -0.07 15.31
N GLN A 394 9.53 0.95 14.47
CA GLN A 394 10.09 0.99 13.13
C GLN A 394 11.03 2.19 13.00
N PHE A 395 12.28 1.93 12.65
CA PHE A 395 13.34 2.91 12.48
C PHE A 395 13.75 2.99 11.01
N PHE A 396 14.11 4.18 10.55
CA PHE A 396 14.37 4.47 9.15
C PHE A 396 15.70 5.23 8.98
N PRO A 397 16.38 5.10 7.82
CA PRO A 397 17.58 5.88 7.51
C PRO A 397 17.26 7.35 7.29
N GLY A 398 18.22 8.23 7.56
CA GLY A 398 18.16 9.65 7.16
C GLY A 398 17.01 10.50 7.73
N VAL A 399 16.29 10.02 8.75
CA VAL A 399 15.20 10.77 9.40
C VAL A 399 15.35 10.82 10.93
N PRO A 400 14.94 11.92 11.58
CA PRO A 400 15.08 12.12 13.02
C PRO A 400 13.95 11.52 13.88
N TYR A 401 13.15 10.63 13.31
CA TYR A 401 12.03 10.00 14.00
C TYR A 401 12.04 8.48 13.82
N PHE A 402 11.31 7.81 14.71
CA PHE A 402 10.91 6.41 14.55
C PHE A 402 9.40 6.31 14.77
N VAL A 403 8.78 5.25 14.24
CA VAL A 403 7.34 5.00 14.44
C VAL A 403 7.18 3.95 15.53
N SER A 404 6.28 4.21 16.47
CA SER A 404 5.80 3.23 17.43
C SER A 404 4.34 2.92 17.16
N THR A 405 4.02 1.64 17.12
CA THR A 405 2.64 1.15 17.07
C THR A 405 2.39 0.29 18.30
N THR A 406 1.32 0.56 19.02
CA THR A 406 0.90 -0.25 20.18
C THR A 406 -0.53 -0.72 20.00
N THR A 407 -0.79 -1.97 20.38
CA THR A 407 -2.15 -2.50 20.43
C THR A 407 -2.43 -3.12 21.78
N MET A 408 -3.70 -3.10 22.18
CA MET A 408 -4.19 -3.80 23.37
C MET A 408 -5.55 -4.42 23.07
N ARG A 409 -5.71 -5.70 23.41
CA ARG A 409 -6.95 -6.46 23.24
C ARG A 409 -7.41 -7.00 24.59
N ILE A 410 -8.68 -6.76 24.91
CA ILE A 410 -9.32 -7.34 26.09
C ILE A 410 -9.96 -8.68 25.69
N ASN A 411 -9.33 -9.78 26.09
CA ASN A 411 -9.80 -11.13 25.78
C ASN A 411 -10.94 -11.56 26.71
N GLU A 412 -10.87 -11.14 27.98
CA GLU A 412 -11.93 -11.36 28.97
C GLU A 412 -12.21 -10.07 29.74
N THR A 413 -13.48 -9.87 30.15
CA THR A 413 -13.87 -8.63 30.82
C THR A 413 -13.17 -8.51 32.17
N VAL A 414 -12.47 -7.40 32.39
CA VAL A 414 -11.76 -7.10 33.65
C VAL A 414 -12.24 -5.79 34.27
N GLN A 415 -12.17 -5.71 35.58
CA GLN A 415 -12.62 -4.55 36.36
C GLN A 415 -11.41 -3.68 36.69
N THR A 416 -11.25 -2.56 35.99
CA THR A 416 -10.03 -1.74 36.02
C THR A 416 -10.28 -0.34 36.60
N ILE A 417 -9.27 0.22 37.25
CA ILE A 417 -9.25 1.65 37.65
C ILE A 417 -8.31 2.49 36.78
N ALA A 418 -7.48 1.82 35.97
CA ALA A 418 -6.65 2.45 34.95
C ALA A 418 -6.54 1.55 33.72
N LEU A 419 -6.79 2.12 32.55
CA LEU A 419 -6.58 1.55 31.24
C LEU A 419 -5.93 2.65 30.40
N ARG A 420 -4.67 2.45 30.02
CA ARG A 420 -3.84 3.51 29.44
C ARG A 420 -3.02 3.03 28.26
N ASN A 421 -2.66 3.98 27.40
CA ASN A 421 -1.77 3.77 26.27
C ASN A 421 -0.93 5.04 25.98
N ALA A 422 -0.03 5.00 25.00
CA ALA A 422 0.87 6.09 24.56
C ALA A 422 1.57 6.82 25.71
N GLU A 423 2.22 6.07 26.60
CA GLU A 423 2.93 6.64 27.75
C GLU A 423 4.43 6.74 27.49
N ILE A 424 4.96 7.95 27.57
CA ILE A 424 6.38 8.24 27.47
C ILE A 424 6.81 8.96 28.74
N VAL A 425 7.86 8.45 29.37
CA VAL A 425 8.36 8.86 30.67
C VAL A 425 9.83 9.28 30.56
N PHE A 426 10.18 10.40 31.17
CA PHE A 426 11.56 10.85 31.31
C PHE A 426 11.89 11.16 32.76
N LYS A 427 13.17 11.11 33.10
CA LYS A 427 13.65 11.73 34.34
C LYS A 427 13.32 13.21 34.30
N ARG A 428 12.69 13.73 35.35
CA ARG A 428 12.11 15.08 35.36
C ARG A 428 13.11 16.18 35.01
N GLU A 429 14.31 16.10 35.58
CA GLU A 429 15.39 17.09 35.40
C GLU A 429 15.82 17.26 33.94
N LEU A 430 15.48 16.31 33.05
CA LEU A 430 15.83 16.40 31.64
C LEU A 430 14.93 17.36 30.87
N MET A 431 13.78 17.76 31.40
CA MET A 431 12.78 18.57 30.69
C MET A 431 12.46 19.86 31.45
N THR A 432 12.44 20.97 30.74
CA THR A 432 12.03 22.28 31.29
C THR A 432 10.60 22.61 30.89
N HIS A 433 10.20 22.23 29.67
CA HIS A 433 8.95 22.67 29.08
C HIS A 433 8.21 21.52 28.37
N ALA A 434 6.88 21.65 28.34
CA ALA A 434 6.00 20.88 27.48
C ALA A 434 5.31 21.79 26.48
N GLY A 435 4.99 21.26 25.30
CA GLY A 435 4.24 21.96 24.26
C GLY A 435 3.23 21.05 23.57
N TRP A 436 2.03 21.56 23.27
CA TRP A 436 1.03 20.85 22.47
C TRP A 436 0.04 21.82 21.82
N TYR A 437 -0.66 21.35 20.79
CA TYR A 437 -1.81 22.08 20.25
C TYR A 437 -3.08 21.71 21.00
N ASP A 438 -3.72 22.70 21.64
CA ASP A 438 -4.98 22.57 22.36
C ASP A 438 -6.14 22.94 21.43
N VAL A 439 -6.90 21.92 21.02
CA VAL A 439 -8.01 22.08 20.06
C VAL A 439 -9.16 22.93 20.61
N ILE A 440 -9.33 22.97 21.94
CA ILE A 440 -10.40 23.77 22.59
C ILE A 440 -10.05 25.26 22.52
N ARG A 441 -8.79 25.61 22.80
CA ARG A 441 -8.31 27.00 22.77
C ARG A 441 -7.82 27.43 21.39
N ASP A 442 -7.80 26.52 20.41
CA ASP A 442 -7.27 26.74 19.07
C ASP A 442 -5.87 27.41 19.10
N SER A 443 -4.99 26.92 19.96
CA SER A 443 -3.67 27.52 20.17
C SER A 443 -2.66 26.50 20.68
N ILE A 444 -1.38 26.83 20.49
CA ILE A 444 -0.29 26.06 21.07
C ILE A 444 -0.12 26.50 22.51
N ILE A 445 -0.18 25.53 23.42
CA ILE A 445 0.10 25.72 24.83
C ILE A 445 1.55 25.35 25.08
N THR A 446 2.27 26.23 25.78
CA THR A 446 3.59 25.96 26.34
C THR A 446 3.49 26.02 27.85
N TYR A 447 4.02 25.02 28.54
CA TYR A 447 3.95 24.92 30.00
C TYR A 447 5.33 24.62 30.59
N ASP A 448 5.70 25.32 31.67
CA ASP A 448 6.91 25.07 32.45
C ASP A 448 6.69 23.84 33.34
N VAL A 449 7.15 22.68 32.85
CA VAL A 449 7.07 21.42 33.60
C VAL A 449 8.21 21.28 34.60
N GLY A 450 9.29 22.06 34.45
CA GLY A 450 10.40 22.09 35.42
C GLY A 450 9.90 22.50 36.81
N ASN A 451 9.05 23.53 36.86
CA ASN A 451 8.50 24.10 38.09
C ASN A 451 7.09 23.60 38.47
N MET A 452 6.59 22.55 37.82
CA MET A 452 5.28 21.97 38.09
C MET A 452 5.20 21.33 39.48
N ALA A 453 4.11 21.49 40.25
CA ALA A 453 4.01 20.75 41.52
C ALA A 453 3.87 19.24 41.26
N ASP A 454 4.47 18.42 42.12
CA ASP A 454 4.30 16.96 42.04
C ASP A 454 2.82 16.57 42.10
N LEU A 455 2.46 15.55 41.32
CA LEU A 455 1.10 15.04 41.15
C LEU A 455 0.09 16.10 40.66
N THR A 456 0.58 17.10 39.94
CA THR A 456 -0.27 17.97 39.11
C THR A 456 -0.55 17.27 37.78
N ASP A 457 -1.77 17.42 37.25
CA ASP A 457 -2.13 16.91 35.92
C ASP A 457 -2.45 18.05 34.97
N LEU A 458 -1.81 18.07 33.80
CA LEU A 458 -2.20 18.92 32.67
C LEU A 458 -3.05 18.08 31.73
N LYS A 459 -4.33 18.43 31.58
CA LYS A 459 -5.28 17.66 30.77
C LYS A 459 -5.48 18.26 29.39
N MET A 460 -5.62 17.37 28.42
CA MET A 460 -5.69 17.64 27.00
C MET A 460 -6.76 16.74 26.37
N GLU A 461 -7.32 17.15 25.25
CA GLU A 461 -8.22 16.28 24.49
C GLU A 461 -7.50 14.96 24.12
N ALA A 462 -8.25 13.86 24.12
CA ALA A 462 -7.69 12.56 23.79
C ALA A 462 -6.99 12.64 22.42
N ASP A 463 -7.64 13.17 21.41
CA ASP A 463 -7.09 13.19 20.07
C ASP A 463 -6.03 14.30 19.83
N VAL A 464 -5.25 14.70 20.84
CA VAL A 464 -4.11 15.62 20.69
C VAL A 464 -3.26 15.24 19.46
N PRO A 465 -3.03 16.15 18.51
CA PRO A 465 -2.38 15.81 17.26
C PRO A 465 -0.86 15.68 17.39
N TRP A 466 -0.27 16.36 18.37
CA TRP A 466 1.14 16.23 18.73
C TRP A 466 1.37 16.78 20.15
N ILE A 467 2.42 16.29 20.79
CA ILE A 467 2.88 16.72 22.11
C ILE A 467 4.40 16.66 22.14
N THR A 468 5.05 17.54 22.90
CA THR A 468 6.50 17.53 23.05
C THR A 468 6.93 17.90 24.45
N PHE A 469 8.05 17.31 24.88
CA PHE A 469 8.89 17.85 25.93
C PHE A 469 10.18 18.38 25.32
N TYR A 470 10.68 19.47 25.87
CA TYR A 470 12.00 19.99 25.51
C TYR A 470 12.70 20.63 26.69
N ASN A 471 14.01 20.73 26.56
CA ASN A 471 14.88 21.43 27.48
C ASN A 471 15.40 22.68 26.80
N GLU A 472 15.07 23.86 27.32
CA GLU A 472 15.48 25.14 26.74
C GLU A 472 17.00 25.38 26.89
N GLU A 473 17.60 24.87 27.96
CA GLU A 473 19.02 25.07 28.25
C GLU A 473 19.90 24.20 27.36
N THR A 474 19.60 22.90 27.30
CA THR A 474 20.35 21.95 26.47
C THR A 474 19.91 22.00 25.01
N GLY A 475 18.71 22.51 24.71
CA GLY A 475 18.12 22.57 23.38
C GLY A 475 17.70 21.21 22.81
N ILE A 476 17.54 20.17 23.64
CA ILE A 476 17.04 18.86 23.20
C ILE A 476 15.52 18.80 23.29
N GLY A 477 14.88 18.22 22.29
CA GLY A 477 13.44 17.99 22.26
C GLY A 477 13.08 16.55 21.90
N PHE A 478 11.98 16.07 22.46
CA PHE A 478 11.33 14.81 22.13
C PHE A 478 9.83 15.05 21.94
N ALA A 479 9.29 14.66 20.79
CA ALA A 479 7.89 14.88 20.44
C ALA A 479 7.22 13.58 20.01
N GLY A 480 5.96 13.41 20.39
CA GLY A 480 5.04 12.47 19.77
C GLY A 480 4.16 13.18 18.75
N ILE A 481 4.16 12.70 17.51
CA ILE A 481 3.21 13.10 16.46
C ILE A 481 2.23 11.95 16.25
N LYS A 482 0.94 12.20 16.47
CA LYS A 482 -0.09 11.18 16.35
C LYS A 482 -0.35 10.87 14.87
N LEU A 483 -0.18 9.62 14.47
CA LEU A 483 -0.49 9.13 13.12
C LEU A 483 -1.85 8.43 13.09
N GLU A 484 -2.16 7.65 14.12
CA GLU A 484 -3.42 6.91 14.22
C GLU A 484 -3.83 6.72 15.67
N TYR A 485 -5.13 6.80 15.94
CA TYR A 485 -5.74 6.48 17.22
C TYR A 485 -7.12 5.89 16.97
N ALA A 486 -7.32 4.64 17.37
CA ALA A 486 -8.58 3.94 17.17
C ALA A 486 -8.94 3.08 18.38
N ASN A 487 -10.23 3.11 18.73
CA ASN A 487 -10.81 2.23 19.74
C ASN A 487 -12.01 1.52 19.10
N ALA A 488 -12.06 0.21 19.21
CA ALA A 488 -13.14 -0.61 18.68
C ALA A 488 -13.59 -1.63 19.73
N GLY A 489 -14.74 -2.23 19.49
CA GLY A 489 -15.23 -3.36 20.26
C GLY A 489 -15.90 -4.34 19.33
N LEU A 490 -15.43 -5.60 19.36
CA LEU A 490 -15.95 -6.66 18.50
C LEU A 490 -17.24 -7.26 19.12
N GLU A 491 -17.17 -7.73 20.36
CA GLU A 491 -18.29 -8.36 21.07
C GLU A 491 -19.17 -7.37 21.86
N SER A 492 -18.66 -6.16 22.10
CA SER A 492 -19.34 -5.15 22.91
C SER A 492 -19.09 -3.76 22.37
N ARG A 493 -19.99 -2.82 22.65
CA ARG A 493 -19.74 -1.40 22.34
C ARG A 493 -18.57 -0.91 23.19
N THR A 494 -17.70 -0.11 22.58
CA THR A 494 -16.60 0.55 23.28
C THR A 494 -17.11 1.29 24.51
N ARG A 495 -16.62 0.90 25.69
CA ARG A 495 -17.03 1.44 26.99
C ARG A 495 -15.83 2.08 27.67
N LEU A 496 -15.63 3.37 27.40
CA LEU A 496 -14.53 4.16 27.94
C LEU A 496 -15.04 5.22 28.93
N LEU A 497 -14.31 5.44 30.01
CA LEU A 497 -14.61 6.49 30.99
C LEU A 497 -13.86 7.76 30.63
N ASN A 498 -14.52 8.65 29.87
CA ASN A 498 -14.04 9.97 29.47
C ASN A 498 -12.56 9.97 29.04
N PRO A 499 -12.20 9.44 27.85
CA PRO A 499 -10.82 9.45 27.40
C PRO A 499 -10.22 10.86 27.35
N TYR A 500 -8.96 10.99 27.76
CA TYR A 500 -8.19 12.23 27.63
C TYR A 500 -6.70 11.92 27.52
N PHE A 501 -5.91 12.91 27.10
CA PHE A 501 -4.46 12.85 27.19
C PHE A 501 -4.00 13.75 28.34
N TYR A 502 -2.89 13.42 28.97
CA TYR A 502 -2.42 14.22 30.08
C TYR A 502 -0.92 14.17 30.26
N ILE A 503 -0.37 15.18 30.93
CA ILE A 503 0.98 15.21 31.50
C ILE A 503 0.86 15.16 33.02
N THR A 504 1.67 14.34 33.68
CA THR A 504 1.82 14.34 35.13
C THR A 504 3.30 14.41 35.51
N GLY A 505 3.60 15.20 36.54
CA GLY A 505 4.94 15.34 37.10
C GLY A 505 5.07 14.73 38.49
N GLY A 506 6.24 14.17 38.78
CA GLY A 506 6.74 13.71 40.08
C GLY A 506 8.27 13.78 40.04
N PRO A 507 9.02 12.85 40.63
CA PRO A 507 10.44 12.64 40.30
C PRO A 507 10.72 12.30 38.81
N TRP A 508 9.68 12.00 38.04
CA TRP A 508 9.64 11.78 36.59
C TRP A 508 8.64 12.75 35.96
N ILE A 509 8.71 12.92 34.65
CA ILE A 509 7.70 13.63 33.88
C ILE A 509 7.23 12.71 32.77
N TYR A 510 5.93 12.59 32.60
CA TYR A 510 5.38 11.75 31.55
C TYR A 510 4.14 12.34 30.94
N TRP A 511 3.83 11.90 29.73
CA TRP A 511 2.49 12.01 29.18
C TRP A 511 1.88 10.62 29.00
N SER A 512 0.56 10.53 29.02
CA SER A 512 -0.16 9.28 28.72
C SER A 512 -1.57 9.55 28.21
N ARG A 513 -2.10 8.60 27.44
CA ARG A 513 -3.52 8.50 27.12
C ARG A 513 -4.26 7.71 28.19
N ALA A 514 -5.20 8.37 28.85
CA ALA A 514 -6.24 7.71 29.63
C ALA A 514 -7.34 7.22 28.68
N LEU A 515 -7.55 5.90 28.59
CA LEU A 515 -8.72 5.32 27.92
C LEU A 515 -9.89 5.21 28.91
N SER A 516 -9.60 4.68 30.11
CA SER A 516 -10.49 4.70 31.28
C SER A 516 -9.62 4.86 32.51
N LEU A 517 -9.69 6.01 33.18
CA LEU A 517 -8.80 6.31 34.31
C LEU A 517 -9.56 6.95 35.46
N SER A 518 -10.10 6.12 36.34
CA SER A 518 -10.66 6.59 37.60
C SER A 518 -9.56 6.88 38.62
N PHE A 519 -8.39 6.22 38.55
CA PHE A 519 -7.28 6.40 39.50
C PHE A 519 -6.86 7.86 39.76
N LEU A 520 -6.91 8.73 38.75
CA LEU A 520 -6.62 10.18 38.87
C LEU A 520 -7.88 11.05 39.04
N ALA A 521 -9.06 10.45 39.18
CA ALA A 521 -10.32 11.15 39.41
C ALA A 521 -10.58 11.37 40.90
N SER A 522 -11.50 12.29 41.23
CA SER A 522 -11.90 12.55 42.62
C SER A 522 -12.44 11.31 43.34
N ASN A 523 -13.01 10.36 42.59
CA ASN A 523 -13.51 9.08 43.10
C ASN A 523 -12.58 7.93 42.65
N MET A 524 -11.32 7.96 43.10
CA MET A 524 -10.22 7.13 42.57
C MET A 524 -10.38 5.62 42.69
N GLN A 525 -11.34 5.16 43.48
CA GLN A 525 -11.60 3.74 43.75
C GLN A 525 -12.72 3.16 42.88
N GLN A 526 -13.34 3.97 42.02
CA GLN A 526 -14.42 3.49 41.15
C GLN A 526 -13.87 2.57 40.07
N VAL A 527 -14.38 1.35 40.01
CA VAL A 527 -13.93 0.36 39.05
C VAL A 527 -14.78 0.39 37.79
N ILE A 528 -14.13 0.42 36.64
CA ILE A 528 -14.73 0.51 35.31
C ILE A 528 -14.46 -0.80 34.56
N PRO A 529 -15.48 -1.47 34.01
CA PRO A 529 -15.25 -2.69 33.24
C PRO A 529 -14.60 -2.36 31.90
N ALA A 530 -13.42 -2.93 31.64
CA ALA A 530 -12.90 -3.08 30.28
C ALA A 530 -13.52 -4.33 29.68
N MET A 531 -14.37 -4.16 28.67
CA MET A 531 -15.21 -5.23 28.14
C MET A 531 -14.44 -6.14 27.20
N LYS A 532 -14.71 -7.45 27.27
CA LYS A 532 -14.27 -8.43 26.27
C LYS A 532 -14.54 -7.93 24.85
N GLY A 533 -13.56 -8.12 23.97
CA GLY A 533 -13.62 -7.69 22.58
C GLY A 533 -13.15 -6.27 22.33
N SER A 534 -12.86 -5.49 23.37
CA SER A 534 -12.32 -4.15 23.20
C SER A 534 -10.91 -4.22 22.62
N MET A 535 -10.65 -3.39 21.61
CA MET A 535 -9.35 -3.24 20.96
C MET A 535 -8.96 -1.77 20.93
N PHE A 536 -7.71 -1.50 21.26
CA PHE A 536 -7.14 -0.16 21.30
C PHE A 536 -5.85 -0.14 20.48
N LEU A 537 -5.75 0.81 19.56
CA LEU A 537 -4.61 0.99 18.68
C LEU A 537 -4.09 2.42 18.81
N GLU A 538 -2.78 2.56 18.94
CA GLU A 538 -2.08 3.82 18.78
C GLU A 538 -0.90 3.69 17.84
N LYS A 539 -0.71 4.70 16.99
CA LYS A 539 0.45 4.83 16.12
C LYS A 539 1.00 6.25 16.22
N TRP A 540 2.25 6.36 16.62
CA TRP A 540 2.96 7.62 16.85
C TRP A 540 4.27 7.64 16.10
N ALA A 541 4.60 8.78 15.50
CA ALA A 541 5.99 9.08 15.17
C ALA A 541 6.63 9.83 16.33
N TYR A 542 7.68 9.26 16.89
CA TYR A 542 8.47 9.89 17.94
C TYR A 542 9.68 10.57 17.32
N LEU A 543 9.70 11.90 17.38
CA LEU A 543 10.72 12.78 16.81
C LEU A 543 11.69 13.21 17.90
N VAL A 544 12.99 13.12 17.61
CA VAL A 544 14.07 13.69 18.43
C VAL A 544 14.69 14.85 17.68
N TYR A 545 14.75 16.03 18.29
CA TYR A 545 15.09 17.24 17.56
C TYR A 545 15.86 18.27 18.41
N GLU A 546 16.38 19.28 17.73
CA GLU A 546 16.99 20.46 18.34
C GLU A 546 15.90 21.51 18.54
N ALA A 547 15.53 21.77 19.79
CA ALA A 547 14.58 22.82 20.12
C ALA A 547 15.24 24.19 19.92
N ASP A 548 14.60 25.01 19.08
CA ASP A 548 14.97 26.41 18.91
C ASP A 548 14.43 27.25 20.07
N LYS A 549 15.12 28.34 20.42
CA LYS A 549 14.70 29.18 21.55
C LYS A 549 13.49 30.07 21.22
N GLU A 550 13.36 30.49 19.97
CA GLU A 550 12.28 31.37 19.52
C GLU A 550 11.07 30.55 19.03
N ASP A 551 11.32 29.42 18.36
CA ASP A 551 10.27 28.53 17.85
C ASP A 551 10.59 27.04 18.17
N PRO A 552 10.41 26.63 19.44
CA PRO A 552 10.82 25.30 19.91
C PRO A 552 10.11 24.16 19.19
N TYR A 553 8.92 24.38 18.61
CA TYR A 553 8.13 23.33 17.99
C TYR A 553 8.11 23.38 16.45
N ARG A 554 8.91 24.25 15.81
CA ARG A 554 9.01 24.35 14.33
C ARG A 554 9.17 22.99 13.64
N GLN A 555 10.16 22.22 14.08
CA GLN A 555 10.45 20.90 13.51
C GLN A 555 9.30 19.91 13.74
N VAL A 556 8.62 20.00 14.88
CA VAL A 556 7.45 19.16 15.19
C VAL A 556 6.33 19.45 14.19
N LEU A 557 6.05 20.72 13.89
CA LEU A 557 5.01 21.11 12.95
C LEU A 557 5.35 20.74 11.50
N GLU A 558 6.61 20.89 11.09
CA GLU A 558 7.11 20.47 9.77
C GLU A 558 6.92 18.96 9.56
N TRP A 559 7.38 18.15 10.51
CA TRP A 559 7.23 16.69 10.46
C TRP A 559 5.77 16.25 10.61
N LYS A 560 4.98 16.91 11.45
CA LYS A 560 3.55 16.63 11.59
C LYS A 560 2.85 16.77 10.24
N LYS A 561 3.09 17.87 9.51
CA LYS A 561 2.51 18.10 8.19
C LYS A 561 2.91 16.99 7.21
N LYS A 562 4.18 16.58 7.22
CA LYS A 562 4.69 15.50 6.36
C LYS A 562 4.07 14.13 6.70
N LEU A 563 4.13 13.71 7.96
CA LEU A 563 3.80 12.35 8.40
C LEU A 563 2.30 12.06 8.47
N THR A 564 1.48 13.09 8.68
CA THR A 564 0.00 12.94 8.67
C THR A 564 -0.58 12.96 7.25
N ASN A 565 0.25 13.12 6.22
CA ASN A 565 -0.13 13.07 4.81
C ASN A 565 0.82 12.13 4.04
N PRO A 566 0.84 10.82 4.35
CA PRO A 566 1.77 9.88 3.70
C PRO A 566 1.53 9.82 2.19
N LEU A 567 2.54 9.40 1.44
CA LEU A 567 2.41 9.12 0.00
C LEU A 567 1.26 8.15 -0.27
N ARG A 568 0.40 8.49 -1.23
CA ARG A 568 -0.65 7.57 -1.71
C ARG A 568 -0.01 6.52 -2.61
N VAL A 569 -0.24 5.25 -2.29
CA VAL A 569 0.27 4.10 -3.03
C VAL A 569 -0.82 3.54 -3.95
N GLN A 570 -0.45 3.24 -5.20
CA GLN A 570 -1.27 2.45 -6.13
C GLN A 570 -0.42 1.35 -6.76
N LEU A 571 -0.81 0.10 -6.56
CA LEU A 571 -0.21 -1.07 -7.22
C LEU A 571 -0.90 -1.31 -8.56
N VAL A 572 -0.12 -1.57 -9.61
CA VAL A 572 -0.59 -1.95 -10.94
C VAL A 572 0.25 -3.11 -11.46
N GLU A 573 -0.41 -4.14 -11.97
CA GLU A 573 0.20 -5.42 -12.33
C GLU A 573 -0.28 -5.87 -13.71
N GLU A 574 0.57 -6.64 -14.39
CA GLU A 574 0.16 -7.32 -15.62
C GLU A 574 -0.91 -8.37 -15.30
N VAL A 575 -1.90 -8.50 -16.18
CA VAL A 575 -2.89 -9.56 -16.05
C VAL A 575 -2.28 -10.84 -16.61
N ASP A 576 -1.94 -11.76 -15.70
CA ASP A 576 -1.32 -13.03 -16.06
C ASP A 576 -2.24 -13.95 -16.86
N GLU A 577 -1.66 -14.79 -17.74
CA GLU A 577 -2.38 -15.76 -18.57
C GLU A 577 -3.29 -16.71 -17.77
N ARG A 578 -2.87 -17.05 -16.54
CA ARG A 578 -3.57 -17.94 -15.59
C ARG A 578 -4.84 -17.32 -15.02
N VAL A 579 -4.98 -15.99 -15.03
CA VAL A 579 -6.20 -15.32 -14.55
C VAL A 579 -7.40 -15.83 -15.37
N SER A 580 -8.57 -16.00 -14.76
CA SER A 580 -9.78 -16.45 -15.48
C SER A 580 -10.41 -15.33 -16.32
N LYS A 581 -11.03 -15.66 -17.47
CA LYS A 581 -11.79 -14.70 -18.32
C LYS A 581 -13.23 -14.56 -17.84
N SER A 582 -13.59 -15.36 -16.85
CA SER A 582 -14.89 -15.42 -16.20
C SER A 582 -14.70 -15.11 -14.73
N LEU A 583 -15.63 -14.37 -14.13
CA LEU A 583 -15.67 -14.22 -12.68
C LEU A 583 -16.64 -15.26 -12.11
N ILE A 584 -16.19 -15.98 -11.08
CA ILE A 584 -17.07 -16.76 -10.22
C ILE A 584 -16.92 -16.15 -8.82
N GLU A 585 -18.04 -15.66 -8.30
CA GLU A 585 -18.15 -15.22 -6.92
C GLU A 585 -18.84 -16.34 -6.13
N ILE A 586 -18.31 -16.65 -4.96
CA ILE A 586 -18.90 -17.64 -4.06
C ILE A 586 -19.44 -16.92 -2.84
N TYR A 587 -20.69 -17.21 -2.56
CA TYR A 587 -21.43 -16.66 -1.44
C TYR A 587 -21.69 -17.77 -0.42
N MET A 588 -21.68 -17.39 0.85
CA MET A 588 -21.98 -18.34 1.94
C MET A 588 -23.47 -18.66 2.05
N ASP A 589 -24.33 -17.70 1.67
CA ASP A 589 -25.78 -17.85 1.70
C ASP A 589 -26.33 -18.01 0.28
N GLU A 590 -27.54 -18.58 0.14
CA GLU A 590 -28.29 -18.76 -1.12
C GLU A 590 -28.74 -17.42 -1.79
N GLY A 591 -27.98 -16.35 -1.60
CA GLY A 591 -28.26 -15.04 -2.18
C GLY A 591 -28.02 -15.03 -3.68
N LYS A 592 -28.98 -14.48 -4.43
CA LYS A 592 -28.76 -14.10 -5.83
C LYS A 592 -27.73 -12.97 -5.89
N THR A 593 -26.77 -13.07 -6.80
CA THR A 593 -25.73 -12.06 -7.03
C THR A 593 -26.30 -10.74 -7.58
N GLY A 594 -27.53 -10.77 -8.13
CA GLY A 594 -28.15 -9.65 -8.81
C GLY A 594 -27.58 -9.44 -10.23
N TRP A 595 -26.61 -10.26 -10.65
CA TRP A 595 -26.11 -10.33 -12.02
C TRP A 595 -26.95 -11.26 -12.89
N GLU A 596 -27.65 -12.24 -12.31
CA GLU A 596 -28.41 -13.26 -13.05
C GLU A 596 -29.55 -12.66 -13.87
N GLU A 597 -30.13 -11.55 -13.40
CA GLU A 597 -31.26 -10.87 -14.06
C GLU A 597 -30.80 -9.68 -14.92
N ARG A 598 -29.48 -9.41 -14.99
CA ARG A 598 -28.92 -8.35 -15.84
C ARG A 598 -28.58 -8.89 -17.21
N ASP A 599 -28.99 -8.15 -18.23
CA ASP A 599 -28.74 -8.44 -19.66
C ASP A 599 -27.26 -8.24 -20.07
N THR A 600 -26.33 -8.39 -19.11
CA THR A 600 -24.89 -8.12 -19.24
C THR A 600 -24.02 -9.34 -18.97
N GLY A 601 -24.58 -10.42 -18.40
CA GLY A 601 -23.82 -11.62 -18.03
C GLY A 601 -23.37 -12.45 -19.24
N LYS A 602 -22.17 -13.03 -19.16
CA LYS A 602 -21.66 -14.09 -20.06
C LYS A 602 -22.08 -15.51 -19.60
N HIS A 603 -22.94 -15.62 -18.59
CA HIS A 603 -23.16 -16.85 -17.81
C HIS A 603 -24.11 -17.89 -18.41
N GLU A 604 -24.48 -17.79 -19.69
CA GLU A 604 -25.17 -18.88 -20.39
C GLU A 604 -24.17 -19.65 -21.26
N HIS A 605 -23.40 -20.54 -20.63
CA HIS A 605 -22.63 -21.58 -21.31
C HIS A 605 -22.93 -22.95 -20.72
#